data_AF-A0A832IN84-F1
#
_entry.id   AF-A0A832IN84-F1
#
_cell.length_a   1.000
_cell.length_b   1.000
_cell.length_c   1.000
_cell.angle_alpha   90.00
_cell.angle_beta   90.00
_cell.angle_gamma   90.00
#
_symmetry.space_group_name_H-M   'P 1'
#
loop_
_entity.id
_entity.type
_entity.pdbx_description
1 polymer ?
#
loop_
_entity_poly.entity_id
_entity_poly.type
_entity_poly.pdbx_seq_one_letter_code
_entity_poly.pdbx_strand_id
1 'polypeptide(L)'
;MLFMSKPDSLRLVTYCGLYCGLCAQRKRIPQQAFQLQQTLHEEGFDDFFQYVPEMRETFPVFWQFLQKLAEMDCSCRAGVGGPPDCEIRSCARQKHVEVCPLCEEYPCKRVKALAERYPTLIQDGERLQKIGLEKWVEEQERRARRGFAYSDIRYQT
;
A
#
# COMPACT_ATOMS: atom_id res chain seq x y z
N MET A 1 30.24 -6.23 14.94
CA MET A 1 28.84 -5.77 15.06
C MET A 1 28.59 -4.76 13.97
N LEU A 2 28.01 -5.19 12.84
CA LEU A 2 27.61 -4.27 11.78
C LEU A 2 26.34 -3.57 12.25
N PHE A 3 26.43 -2.28 12.55
CA PHE A 3 25.27 -1.42 12.71
C PHE A 3 24.51 -1.43 11.38
N MET A 4 23.45 -2.24 11.31
CA MET A 4 22.45 -2.09 10.27
C MET A 4 21.81 -0.72 10.48
N SER A 5 22.18 0.26 9.65
CA SER A 5 21.50 1.55 9.58
C SER A 5 20.01 1.29 9.38
N LYS A 6 19.15 1.67 10.34
CA LYS A 6 17.68 1.55 10.28
C LYS A 6 17.22 2.03 8.89
N PRO A 7 16.74 1.16 7.97
CA PRO A 7 16.21 1.62 6.71
C PRO A 7 14.89 2.35 6.98
N ASP A 8 14.87 3.66 6.75
CA ASP A 8 13.70 4.52 6.52
C ASP A 8 12.37 4.04 7.15
N SER A 9 12.35 3.89 8.49
CA SER A 9 11.28 3.19 9.24
C SER A 9 9.88 3.77 9.02
N LEU A 10 9.80 5.01 8.53
CA LEU A 10 8.57 5.73 8.27
C LEU A 10 8.09 5.65 6.82
N ARG A 11 8.93 5.18 5.86
CA ARG A 11 8.58 5.18 4.44
C ARG A 11 7.23 4.53 4.16
N LEU A 12 6.91 3.46 4.89
CA LEU A 12 5.66 2.70 4.74
C LEU A 12 4.57 3.12 5.72
N VAL A 13 4.86 4.00 6.67
CA VAL A 13 3.90 4.50 7.65
C VAL A 13 3.24 5.76 7.08
N THR A 14 1.94 5.72 6.81
CA THR A 14 1.25 6.89 6.27
C THR A 14 0.97 7.93 7.36
N TYR A 15 0.78 9.19 6.97
CA TYR A 15 0.37 10.23 7.92
C TYR A 15 -0.98 9.93 8.58
N CYS A 16 -1.89 9.18 7.96
CA CYS A 16 -3.19 8.88 8.55
C CYS A 16 -3.18 7.71 9.53
N GLY A 17 -2.06 6.98 9.68
CA GLY A 17 -2.00 5.78 10.53
C GLY A 17 -2.34 4.47 9.80
N LEU A 18 -2.33 4.48 8.47
CA LEU A 18 -2.34 3.25 7.66
C LEU A 18 -0.89 2.81 7.38
N TYR A 19 -0.72 1.57 6.93
CA TYR A 19 0.55 1.00 6.52
C TYR A 19 0.52 0.69 5.02
N CYS A 20 1.42 1.30 4.25
CA CYS A 20 1.54 1.08 2.80
C CYS A 20 1.81 -0.40 2.46
N GLY A 21 2.41 -1.16 3.37
CA GLY A 21 2.60 -2.61 3.23
C GLY A 21 1.30 -3.43 3.25
N LEU A 22 0.16 -2.84 3.64
CA LEU A 22 -1.18 -3.46 3.58
C LEU A 22 -2.03 -2.89 2.44
N CYS A 23 -1.46 -2.05 1.57
CA CYS A 23 -2.15 -1.52 0.41
C CYS A 23 -2.07 -2.51 -0.75
N ALA A 24 -3.21 -2.85 -1.36
CA ALA A 24 -3.24 -3.71 -2.53
C ALA A 24 -2.40 -3.15 -3.69
N GLN A 25 -2.46 -1.84 -3.92
CA GLN A 25 -1.73 -1.16 -4.99
C GLN A 25 -0.19 -1.27 -4.86
N ARG A 26 0.35 -1.30 -3.64
CA ARG A 26 1.80 -1.41 -3.42
C ARG A 26 2.27 -2.85 -3.28
N LYS A 27 1.46 -3.72 -2.67
CA LYS A 27 1.90 -5.07 -2.28
C LYS A 27 1.23 -6.19 -3.04
N ARG A 28 -0.10 -6.21 -3.08
CA ARG A 28 -0.83 -7.35 -3.67
C ARG A 28 -0.78 -7.33 -5.20
N ILE A 29 -1.15 -6.21 -5.81
CA ILE A 29 -1.27 -6.08 -7.27
C ILE A 29 0.09 -6.27 -7.96
N PRO A 30 1.18 -5.61 -7.56
CA PRO A 30 2.47 -5.81 -8.21
C PRO A 30 2.98 -7.25 -8.11
N GLN A 31 2.79 -7.89 -6.96
CA GLN A 31 3.17 -9.29 -6.77
C GLN A 31 2.36 -10.23 -7.68
N GLN A 32 1.05 -10.04 -7.76
CA GLN A 32 0.18 -10.85 -8.62
C GLN A 32 0.47 -10.60 -10.11
N ALA A 33 0.71 -9.34 -10.49
CA ALA A 33 1.08 -8.97 -11.85
C ALA A 33 2.42 -9.62 -12.25
N PHE A 34 3.42 -9.59 -11.37
CA PHE A 34 4.70 -10.26 -11.57
C PHE A 34 4.52 -11.78 -11.74
N GLN A 35 3.71 -12.42 -10.89
CA GLN A 35 3.44 -13.86 -11.00
C GLN A 35 2.79 -14.21 -12.33
N LEU A 36 1.75 -13.48 -12.75
CA LEU A 36 1.11 -13.71 -14.04
C LEU A 36 2.07 -13.45 -15.21
N GLN A 37 2.88 -12.40 -15.13
CA GLN A 37 3.90 -12.09 -16.14
C GLN A 37 4.90 -13.25 -16.28
N GLN A 38 5.41 -13.79 -15.17
CA GLN A 38 6.31 -14.95 -15.21
C GLN A 38 5.65 -16.17 -15.83
N THR A 39 4.42 -16.51 -15.40
CA THR A 39 3.69 -17.65 -15.97
C THR A 39 3.46 -17.51 -17.48
N LEU A 40 3.03 -16.33 -17.94
CA LEU A 40 2.81 -16.11 -19.37
C LEU A 40 4.12 -16.23 -20.17
N HIS A 41 5.22 -15.66 -19.66
CA HIS A 41 6.53 -15.78 -20.28
C HIS A 41 6.99 -17.25 -20.38
N GLU A 42 6.90 -18.01 -19.28
CA GLU A 42 7.29 -19.41 -19.20
C GLU A 42 6.46 -20.31 -20.13
N GLU A 43 5.18 -20.01 -20.30
CA GLU A 43 4.27 -20.72 -21.21
C GLU A 43 4.35 -20.24 -22.67
N GLY A 44 5.34 -19.39 -23.01
CA GLY A 44 5.62 -18.98 -24.38
C GLY A 44 4.62 -17.96 -24.96
N PHE A 45 3.92 -17.20 -24.12
CA PHE A 45 2.99 -16.17 -24.58
C PHE A 45 3.67 -15.00 -25.30
N ASP A 46 5.01 -14.88 -25.22
CA ASP A 46 5.78 -13.91 -26.00
C ASP A 46 5.66 -14.13 -27.51
N ASP A 47 5.36 -15.35 -27.94
CA ASP A 47 5.14 -15.70 -29.36
C ASP A 47 3.72 -16.21 -29.61
N PHE A 48 3.14 -16.95 -28.66
CA PHE A 48 1.84 -17.61 -28.82
C PHE A 48 0.72 -16.65 -29.25
N PHE A 49 0.73 -15.41 -28.73
CA PHE A 49 -0.29 -14.41 -29.03
C PHE A 49 -0.41 -14.10 -30.54
N GLN A 50 0.64 -14.34 -31.33
CA GLN A 50 0.64 -14.12 -32.78
C GLN A 50 -0.26 -15.13 -33.53
N TYR A 51 -0.52 -16.30 -32.95
CA TYR A 51 -1.35 -17.34 -33.55
C TYR A 51 -2.85 -17.15 -33.29
N VAL A 52 -3.22 -16.28 -32.36
CA VAL A 52 -4.62 -15.98 -32.02
C VAL A 52 -4.97 -14.58 -32.55
N PRO A 53 -5.73 -14.44 -33.65
CA PRO A 53 -6.00 -13.16 -34.31
C PRO A 53 -6.48 -12.05 -33.36
N GLU A 54 -7.34 -12.38 -32.40
CA GLU A 54 -7.91 -11.45 -31.41
C GLU A 54 -6.87 -10.93 -30.40
N MET A 55 -5.77 -11.67 -30.20
CA MET A 55 -4.71 -11.31 -29.25
C MET A 55 -3.60 -10.46 -29.87
N ARG A 56 -3.46 -10.44 -31.21
CA ARG A 56 -2.35 -9.76 -31.90
C ARG A 56 -2.21 -8.29 -31.53
N GLU A 57 -3.33 -7.59 -31.43
CA GLU A 57 -3.37 -6.16 -31.10
C GLU A 57 -3.46 -5.90 -29.60
N THR A 58 -4.13 -6.79 -28.86
CA THR A 58 -4.45 -6.58 -27.45
C THR A 58 -3.33 -7.05 -26.51
N PHE A 59 -2.63 -8.15 -26.84
CA PHE A 59 -1.59 -8.72 -26.00
C PHE A 59 -0.40 -7.77 -25.82
N PRO A 60 0.17 -7.10 -26.85
CA PRO A 60 1.29 -6.18 -26.64
C PRO A 60 0.95 -5.02 -25.70
N VAL A 61 -0.28 -4.49 -25.81
CA VAL A 61 -0.76 -3.40 -24.93
C VAL A 61 -0.97 -3.91 -23.51
N PHE A 62 -1.59 -5.08 -23.35
CA PHE A 62 -1.76 -5.75 -22.06
C PHE A 62 -0.41 -6.06 -21.41
N TRP A 63 0.55 -6.58 -22.17
CA TRP A 63 1.88 -6.97 -21.70
C TRP A 63 2.64 -5.78 -21.12
N GLN A 64 2.66 -4.66 -21.85
CA GLN A 64 3.26 -3.41 -21.35
C GLN A 64 2.58 -2.91 -20.07
N PHE A 65 1.26 -3.01 -19.98
CA PHE A 65 0.53 -2.62 -18.78
C PHE A 65 0.83 -3.56 -17.60
N LEU A 66 0.86 -4.87 -17.83
CA LEU A 66 1.19 -5.88 -16.83
C LEU A 66 2.59 -5.70 -16.27
N GLN A 67 3.58 -5.44 -17.12
CA GLN A 67 4.95 -5.11 -16.72
C GLN A 67 4.99 -3.87 -15.83
N LYS A 68 4.29 -2.80 -16.21
CA LYS A 68 4.17 -1.58 -15.38
C LYS A 68 3.48 -1.85 -14.03
N LEU A 69 2.50 -2.75 -13.99
CA LEU A 69 1.87 -3.15 -12.74
C LEU A 69 2.85 -3.92 -11.84
N ALA A 70 3.63 -4.83 -12.41
CA ALA A 70 4.60 -5.66 -11.68
C ALA A 70 5.72 -4.81 -11.04
N GLU A 71 6.12 -3.71 -11.68
CA GLU A 71 7.17 -2.80 -11.21
C GLU A 71 6.65 -1.68 -10.29
N MET A 72 5.33 -1.56 -10.10
CA MET A 72 4.74 -0.43 -9.40
C MET A 72 5.14 -0.40 -7.91
N ASP A 73 5.69 0.74 -7.46
CA ASP A 73 5.96 1.02 -6.05
C ASP A 73 5.48 2.42 -5.66
N CYS A 74 4.80 2.57 -4.51
CA CYS A 74 4.24 3.86 -4.08
C CYS A 74 4.25 4.05 -2.55
N SER A 75 4.66 5.23 -2.07
CA SER A 75 4.57 5.62 -0.66
C SER A 75 3.80 6.94 -0.51
N CYS A 76 2.68 6.89 0.23
CA CYS A 76 1.89 8.08 0.55
C CYS A 76 2.70 9.12 1.34
N ARG A 77 3.70 8.69 2.13
CA ARG A 77 4.58 9.60 2.90
C ARG A 77 5.55 10.33 1.99
N ALA A 78 6.12 9.61 1.01
CA ALA A 78 7.03 10.17 0.00
C ALA A 78 6.32 11.06 -1.05
N GLY A 79 4.97 11.12 -1.02
CA GLY A 79 4.19 11.86 -2.01
C GLY A 79 3.98 11.13 -3.34
N VAL A 80 4.46 9.89 -3.43
CA VAL A 80 4.26 9.01 -4.60
C VAL A 80 3.15 8.03 -4.25
N GLY A 81 1.90 8.38 -4.55
CA GLY A 81 0.71 7.60 -4.20
C GLY A 81 -0.23 8.28 -3.20
N GLY A 82 -1.42 7.70 -3.05
CA GLY A 82 -2.54 8.37 -2.37
C GLY A 82 -3.00 9.63 -3.12
N PRO A 83 -4.03 10.35 -2.62
CA PRO A 83 -4.49 11.59 -3.23
C PRO A 83 -3.39 12.68 -3.19
N PRO A 84 -3.14 13.43 -4.28
CA PRO A 84 -2.18 14.54 -4.30
C PRO A 84 -2.49 15.63 -3.25
N ASP A 85 -3.77 15.87 -3.03
CA ASP A 85 -4.38 16.89 -2.15
C ASP A 85 -4.82 16.34 -0.78
N CYS A 86 -4.14 15.29 -0.28
CA CYS A 86 -4.49 14.66 1.00
C CYS A 86 -4.43 15.64 2.20
N GLU A 87 -5.59 16.06 2.71
CA GLU A 87 -5.68 16.98 3.85
C GLU A 87 -5.05 16.45 5.13
N ILE A 88 -5.11 15.14 5.39
CA ILE A 88 -4.50 14.56 6.60
C ILE A 88 -2.97 14.71 6.55
N ARG A 89 -2.37 14.53 5.37
CA ARG A 89 -0.93 14.74 5.17
C ARG A 89 -0.56 16.20 5.40
N SER A 90 -1.31 17.13 4.82
CA SER A 90 -1.07 18.57 5.01
C SER A 90 -1.22 18.99 6.48
N CYS A 91 -2.27 18.50 7.15
CA CYS A 91 -2.54 18.74 8.57
C CYS A 91 -1.41 18.22 9.47
N ALA A 92 -0.97 16.97 9.27
CA ALA A 92 0.11 16.37 10.06
C ALA A 92 1.43 17.14 9.91
N ARG A 93 1.76 17.58 8.68
CA ARG A 93 2.93 18.43 8.42
C ARG A 93 2.83 19.79 9.11
N GLN A 94 1.68 20.45 9.02
CA GLN A 94 1.44 21.75 9.65
C GLN A 94 1.53 21.68 11.18
N LYS A 95 1.03 20.60 11.78
CA LYS A 95 1.06 20.38 13.24
C LYS A 95 2.35 19.72 13.72
N HIS A 96 3.31 19.44 12.82
CA HIS A 96 4.55 18.72 13.14
C HIS A 96 4.32 17.37 13.84
N VAL A 97 3.23 16.67 13.47
CA VAL A 97 2.89 15.35 14.00
C VAL A 97 3.40 14.28 13.04
N GLU A 98 4.14 13.30 13.56
CA GLU A 98 4.76 12.23 12.75
C GLU A 98 3.72 11.33 12.06
N VAL A 99 2.68 10.95 12.80
CA VAL A 99 1.49 10.20 12.34
C VAL A 99 0.24 10.67 13.08
N CYS A 100 -0.89 10.76 12.39
CA CYS A 100 -2.14 11.29 12.93
C CYS A 100 -2.57 10.65 14.27
N PRO A 101 -2.36 9.34 14.53
CA PRO A 101 -2.62 8.76 15.84
C PRO A 101 -1.87 9.39 17.02
N LEU A 102 -0.75 10.08 16.79
CA LEU A 102 -0.01 10.79 17.86
C LEU A 102 -0.46 12.25 18.05
N CYS A 103 -1.47 12.70 17.30
CA CYS A 103 -2.04 14.03 17.46
C CYS A 103 -2.93 14.09 18.73
N GLU A 104 -2.86 15.17 19.49
CA GLU A 104 -3.71 15.38 20.68
C GLU A 104 -5.21 15.40 20.37
N GLU A 105 -5.58 15.80 19.15
CA GLU A 105 -6.97 15.82 18.69
C GLU A 105 -7.43 14.46 18.12
N TYR A 106 -6.61 13.42 18.18
CA TYR A 106 -6.95 12.12 17.63
C TYR A 106 -7.99 11.40 18.51
N PRO A 107 -9.06 10.82 17.94
CA PRO A 107 -9.45 10.87 16.52
C PRO A 107 -10.27 12.12 16.17
N CYS A 108 -9.76 12.94 15.24
CA CYS A 108 -10.45 14.15 14.75
C CYS A 108 -11.36 13.85 13.54
N LYS A 109 -12.14 14.85 13.10
CA LYS A 109 -13.09 14.70 11.98
C LYS A 109 -12.47 14.16 10.68
N ARG A 110 -11.22 14.55 10.37
CA ARG A 110 -10.54 14.15 9.12
C ARG A 110 -10.24 12.65 9.08
N VAL A 111 -9.72 12.11 10.19
CA VAL A 111 -9.39 10.68 10.25
C VAL A 111 -10.65 9.83 10.43
N LYS A 112 -11.68 10.35 11.12
CA LYS A 112 -13.00 9.70 11.20
C LYS A 112 -13.65 9.54 9.82
N ALA A 113 -13.62 10.57 8.98
CA ALA A 113 -14.11 10.49 7.61
C ALA A 113 -13.35 9.44 6.77
N LEU A 114 -12.04 9.28 6.98
CA LEU A 114 -11.28 8.22 6.33
C LEU A 114 -11.66 6.82 6.86
N ALA A 115 -11.95 6.71 8.16
CA ALA A 115 -12.30 5.45 8.82
C ALA A 115 -13.62 4.84 8.31
N GLU A 116 -14.53 5.65 7.76
CA GLU A 116 -15.73 5.15 7.05
C GLU A 116 -15.39 4.18 5.92
N ARG A 117 -14.20 4.33 5.32
CA ARG A 117 -13.69 3.44 4.25
C ARG A 117 -12.61 2.48 4.72
N TYR A 118 -12.10 2.64 5.94
CA TYR A 118 -11.04 1.81 6.51
C TYR A 118 -11.48 1.40 7.93
N PRO A 119 -12.27 0.32 8.06
CA PRO A 119 -12.98 0.01 9.31
C PRO A 119 -12.07 -0.15 10.54
N THR A 120 -10.84 -0.63 10.36
CA THR A 120 -9.89 -0.82 11.46
C THR A 120 -9.03 0.41 11.76
N LEU A 121 -9.16 1.51 11.01
CA LEU A 121 -8.22 2.64 11.07
C LEU A 121 -8.12 3.26 12.47
N ILE A 122 -9.25 3.50 13.13
CA ILE A 122 -9.24 4.12 14.46
C ILE A 122 -8.65 3.16 15.49
N GLN A 123 -9.09 1.89 15.49
CA GLN A 123 -8.60 0.87 16.40
C GLN A 123 -7.10 0.59 16.21
N ASP A 124 -6.62 0.55 14.96
CA ASP A 124 -5.20 0.38 14.64
C ASP A 124 -4.38 1.60 15.11
N GLY A 125 -4.95 2.82 15.07
CA GLY A 125 -4.31 4.02 15.60
C GLY A 125 -4.27 4.06 17.13
N GLU A 126 -5.33 3.65 17.82
CA GLU A 126 -5.34 3.47 19.28
C GLU A 126 -4.33 2.39 19.71
N ARG A 127 -4.23 1.30 18.94
CA ARG A 127 -3.20 0.28 19.12
C ARG A 127 -1.80 0.87 19.01
N LEU A 128 -1.56 1.70 17.99
CA LEU A 128 -0.30 2.42 17.79
C LEU A 128 0.06 3.29 19.01
N GLN A 129 -0.88 4.09 19.53
CA GLN A 129 -0.67 4.90 20.73
C GLN A 129 -0.23 4.04 21.93
N LYS A 130 -0.84 2.86 22.11
CA LYS A 130 -0.58 1.98 23.25
C LYS A 130 0.77 1.28 23.20
N ILE A 131 1.23 0.86 22.02
CA ILE A 131 2.44 0.02 21.89
C ILE A 131 3.65 0.75 21.30
N GLY A 132 3.46 1.98 20.82
CA GLY A 132 4.48 2.73 20.11
C GLY A 132 4.60 2.31 18.65
N LEU A 133 5.15 3.22 17.84
CA LEU A 133 5.19 3.07 16.39
C LEU A 133 5.99 1.85 15.93
N GLU A 134 7.15 1.59 16.54
CA GLU A 134 8.04 0.49 16.13
C GLU A 134 7.33 -0.88 16.24
N LYS A 135 6.73 -1.17 17.41
CA LYS A 135 5.96 -2.42 17.62
C LYS A 135 4.73 -2.48 16.73
N TRP A 136 4.07 -1.35 16.49
CA TRP A 136 2.94 -1.30 15.59
C TRP A 136 3.33 -1.66 14.15
N VAL A 137 4.47 -1.16 13.65
CA VAL A 137 5.01 -1.53 12.33
C VAL A 137 5.26 -3.04 12.25
N GLU A 138 5.87 -3.64 13.28
CA GLU A 138 6.06 -5.10 13.32
C GLU A 138 4.73 -5.88 13.24
N GLU A 139 3.66 -5.38 13.88
CA GLU A 139 2.31 -5.96 13.76
C GLU A 139 1.75 -5.84 12.34
N GLN A 140 1.94 -4.68 11.68
CA GLN A 140 1.48 -4.49 10.31
C GLN A 140 2.26 -5.35 9.31
N GLU A 141 3.57 -5.50 9.49
CA GLU A 141 4.37 -6.42 8.68
C GLU A 141 3.95 -7.87 8.87
N ARG A 142 3.56 -8.27 10.09
CA ARG A 142 3.03 -9.61 10.37
C ARG A 142 1.69 -9.83 9.66
N ARG A 143 0.82 -8.82 9.61
CA ARG A 143 -0.42 -8.85 8.81
C ARG A 143 -0.10 -9.00 7.32
N ALA A 144 0.86 -8.22 6.81
CA ALA A 144 1.30 -8.29 5.41
C ALA A 144 1.80 -9.69 5.03
N ARG A 145 2.63 -10.32 5.89
CA ARG A 145 3.13 -11.69 5.69
C ARG A 145 2.03 -12.75 5.65
N ARG A 146 0.87 -12.49 6.27
CA ARG A 146 -0.30 -13.38 6.21
C ARG A 146 -1.20 -13.12 5.00
N GLY A 147 -0.80 -12.22 4.10
CA GLY A 147 -1.55 -11.89 2.88
C GLY A 147 -2.66 -10.85 3.07
N PHE A 148 -2.80 -10.27 4.28
CA PHE A 148 -3.81 -9.25 4.54
C PHE A 148 -3.56 -7.98 3.71
N ALA A 149 -4.61 -7.43 3.11
CA ALA A 149 -4.64 -6.07 2.57
C ALA A 149 -5.92 -5.37 3.00
N TYR A 150 -5.90 -4.03 3.03
CA TYR A 150 -7.08 -3.25 3.40
C TYR A 150 -8.31 -3.53 2.54
N SER A 151 -8.12 -3.94 1.28
CA SER A 151 -9.23 -4.34 0.39
C SER A 151 -10.04 -5.51 0.93
N ASP A 152 -9.47 -6.36 1.78
CA ASP A 152 -10.14 -7.54 2.36
C ASP A 152 -11.25 -7.16 3.35
N ILE A 153 -11.22 -5.94 3.86
CA ILE A 153 -12.18 -5.43 4.86
C ILE A 153 -12.87 -4.15 4.42
N ARG A 154 -12.38 -3.48 3.37
CA ARG A 154 -12.87 -2.18 2.91
C ARG A 154 -14.12 -2.31 2.04
N TYR A 155 -14.19 -3.34 1.22
CA TYR A 155 -15.32 -3.58 0.33
C TYR A 155 -16.16 -4.69 0.95
N GLN A 156 -17.26 -4.32 1.59
CA GLN A 156 -18.28 -5.28 1.99
C GLN A 156 -19.01 -5.68 0.71
N THR A 157 -18.75 -6.91 0.25
CA THR A 157 -19.54 -7.59 -0.78
C THR A 157 -20.92 -7.92 -0.25
#